data_AF-A0A7J6K173-F1
#
_entry.id   AF-A0A7J6K173-F1
#
_cell.length_a   1.000
_cell.length_b   1.000
_cell.length_c   1.000
_cell.angle_alpha   90.00
_cell.angle_beta   90.00
_cell.angle_gamma   90.00
#
_symmetry.space_group_name_H-M   'P 1'
#
loop_
_entity.id
_entity.type
_entity.pdbx_description
1 polymer ?
#
loop_
_entity_poly.entity_id
_entity_poly.type
_entity_poly.pdbx_seq_one_letter_code
_entity_poly.pdbx_strand_id
1 'polypeptide(L)' 'MLERGGTDTFGRTLADIVDLLRYREVRVRLSVRSYEFRGETKVTCKVVGCAWTERDVEAQTSACLRSIRDQLN' A
#
# COMPACT_ATOMS: atom_id res chain seq x y z
N MET A 1 -21.18 -17.61 -39.34
CA MET A 1 -19.87 -17.54 -38.65
C MET A 1 -19.71 -16.13 -38.13
N LEU A 2 -19.84 -15.92 -36.82
CA LEU A 2 -19.56 -14.65 -36.15
C LEU A 2 -18.31 -14.90 -35.31
N GLU A 3 -17.19 -14.29 -35.69
CA GLU A 3 -15.92 -14.43 -34.99
C GLU A 3 -16.02 -13.78 -33.60
N ARG A 4 -15.99 -14.62 -32.56
CA ARG A 4 -15.71 -14.24 -31.18
C ARG A 4 -14.22 -13.84 -31.09
N GLY A 5 -13.91 -12.60 -31.45
CA GLY A 5 -12.58 -12.01 -31.33
C GLY A 5 -12.58 -10.82 -30.38
N GLY A 6 -12.94 -11.02 -29.13
CA GLY A 6 -13.06 -9.95 -28.13
C GLY A 6 -12.75 -10.46 -26.74
N THR A 7 -11.49 -10.79 -26.49
CA THR A 7 -11.03 -11.21 -25.16
C THR A 7 -9.70 -10.56 -24.83
N ASP A 8 -9.75 -9.76 -23.76
CA ASP A 8 -8.73 -9.73 -22.69
C ASP A 8 -7.51 -8.80 -22.82
N THR A 9 -7.73 -7.54 -23.18
CA THR A 9 -6.73 -6.46 -22.96
C THR A 9 -6.86 -5.81 -21.58
N PHE A 10 -8.06 -5.74 -20.99
CA PHE A 10 -8.27 -5.08 -19.69
C PHE A 10 -7.65 -5.85 -18.50
N GLY A 11 -7.68 -7.18 -18.52
CA GLY A 11 -7.10 -8.00 -17.45
C GLY A 11 -5.58 -7.91 -17.39
N ARG A 12 -4.91 -7.81 -18.54
CA ARG A 12 -3.45 -7.67 -18.64
C ARG A 12 -2.96 -6.32 -18.14
N THR A 13 -3.62 -5.23 -18.52
CA THR A 13 -3.25 -3.88 -18.07
C THR A 13 -3.34 -3.71 -16.55
N LEU A 14 -4.32 -4.34 -15.88
CA LEU A 14 -4.41 -4.29 -14.41
C LEU A 14 -3.25 -5.05 -13.76
N ALA A 15 -2.91 -6.23 -14.26
CA ALA A 15 -1.77 -7.01 -13.76
C ALA A 15 -0.45 -6.23 -13.92
N ASP A 16 -0.24 -5.62 -15.09
CA ASP A 16 0.95 -4.82 -15.39
C ASP A 16 1.05 -3.58 -14.48
N ILE A 17 -0.06 -2.89 -14.20
CA ILE A 17 -0.11 -1.76 -13.26
C ILE A 17 0.17 -2.23 -11.83
N VAL A 18 -0.38 -3.37 -11.41
CA VAL A 18 -0.13 -3.95 -10.09
C VAL A 18 1.34 -4.35 -9.94
N ASP A 19 1.96 -4.90 -10.97
CA ASP A 19 3.38 -5.25 -10.97
C ASP A 19 4.30 -4.01 -10.94
N LEU A 20 3.91 -2.90 -11.58
CA LEU A 20 4.61 -1.60 -11.45
C LEU A 20 4.52 -1.00 -10.04
N LEU A 21 3.45 -1.33 -9.29
CA LEU A 21 3.26 -0.93 -7.90
C LEU A 21 3.96 -1.87 -6.92
N ARG A 22 4.24 -3.12 -7.32
CA ARG A 22 5.06 -4.03 -6.52
C ARG A 22 6.48 -3.44 -6.41
N TYR A 23 7.05 -3.54 -5.22
CA TYR A 23 8.43 -3.15 -4.92
C TYR A 23 8.74 -1.64 -4.91
N ARG A 24 7.74 -0.76 -4.91
CA ARG A 24 7.97 0.68 -4.71
C ARG A 24 7.68 1.12 -3.29
N GLU A 25 8.59 1.92 -2.74
CA GLU A 25 8.38 2.58 -1.46
C GLU A 25 7.45 3.79 -1.67
N VAL A 26 6.38 3.83 -0.89
CA VAL A 26 5.39 4.90 -0.91
C VAL A 26 5.06 5.30 0.52
N ARG A 27 4.79 6.59 0.74
CA ARG A 27 4.25 7.06 2.01
C ARG A 27 2.73 6.97 1.97
N VAL A 28 2.17 6.11 2.81
CA VAL A 28 0.71 5.97 2.96
C VAL A 28 0.21 6.65 4.22
N ARG A 29 -0.95 7.31 4.12
CA ARG A 29 -1.73 7.77 5.27
C ARG A 29 -2.86 6.78 5.51
N LEU A 30 -2.90 6.22 6.71
CA LEU A 30 -3.86 5.21 7.11
C LEU A 30 -4.90 5.81 8.07
N SER A 31 -6.17 5.48 7.86
CA SER A 31 -7.23 5.65 8.84
C SER A 31 -7.44 4.31 9.53
N VAL A 32 -7.02 4.22 10.79
CA VAL A 32 -7.20 3.04 11.63
C VAL A 32 -8.42 3.24 12.51
N ARG A 33 -9.33 2.27 12.55
CA ARG A 33 -10.51 2.29 13.43
C ARG A 33 -10.69 0.93 14.09
N SER A 34 -10.89 0.96 15.40
CA SER A 34 -11.33 -0.20 16.17
C SER A 34 -12.85 -0.17 16.31
N TYR A 35 -13.48 -1.32 16.22
CA TYR A 35 -14.92 -1.49 16.43
C TYR A 35 -15.20 -2.91 16.92
N GLU A 36 -16.33 -3.09 17.58
CA GLU A 36 -16.80 -4.41 18.01
C GLU A 36 -17.69 -5.02 16.92
N PHE A 37 -17.43 -6.29 16.59
CA PHE A 37 -18.27 -7.06 15.67
C PHE A 37 -18.47 -8.46 16.23
N ARG A 38 -19.73 -8.77 16.60
CA ARG A 38 -20.13 -10.06 17.20
C ARG A 38 -19.35 -10.41 18.47
N GLY A 39 -19.14 -9.44 19.36
CA GLY A 39 -18.41 -9.65 20.62
C GLY A 39 -16.89 -9.68 20.47
N GLU A 40 -16.35 -9.53 19.26
CA GLU A 40 -14.92 -9.47 19.01
C GLU A 40 -14.48 -8.06 18.62
N THR A 41 -13.38 -7.59 19.21
CA THR A 41 -12.72 -6.36 18.77
C THR A 41 -12.05 -6.59 17.41
N LYS A 42 -12.51 -5.87 16.41
CA LYS A 42 -11.91 -5.82 15.08
C LYS A 42 -11.19 -4.49 14.88
N VAL A 43 -10.15 -4.52 14.06
CA VAL A 43 -9.42 -3.32 13.62
C VAL A 43 -9.51 -3.25 12.11
N THR A 44 -9.93 -2.10 11.59
CA THR A 44 -9.86 -1.80 10.14
C THR A 44 -8.79 -0.79 9.88
N CYS A 45 -8.04 -1.00 8.81
CA CYS A 45 -7.04 -0.08 8.31
C CYS A 45 -7.42 0.28 6.87
N LYS A 46 -7.69 1.56 6.61
CA LYS A 46 -8.00 2.07 5.27
C LYS A 46 -6.94 3.04 4.83
N VAL A 47 -6.43 2.88 3.61
CA VAL A 47 -5.56 3.88 2.99
C VAL A 47 -6.43 5.10 2.61
N VAL A 48 -6.13 6.25 3.20
CA VAL A 48 -6.84 7.53 2.92
C VAL A 48 -5.96 8.55 2.20
N GLY A 49 -4.70 8.21 1.97
CA GLY A 49 -3.78 8.99 1.14
C GLY A 49 -2.55 8.15 0.77
N CYS A 50 -2.02 8.38 -0.42
CA CYS A 50 -0.79 7.78 -0.90
C CYS A 50 0.02 8.86 -1.60
N ALA A 51 1.28 9.00 -1.22
CA ALA A 51 2.23 9.86 -1.89
C ALA A 51 3.46 9.03 -2.26
N TRP A 52 3.98 9.28 -3.46
CA TRP A 52 5.28 8.77 -3.83
C TRP A 52 6.31 9.38 -2.88
N THR A 53 7.09 8.52 -2.24
CA THR A 53 8.36 8.96 -1.66
C THR A 53 9.26 9.28 -2.84
N GLU A 54 9.34 10.55 -3.22
CA GLU A 54 10.59 11.06 -3.80
C GLU A 54 11.71 10.60 -2.87
N ARG A 55 12.86 10.16 -3.42
CA ARG A 55 13.97 9.60 -2.64
C ARG A 55 14.55 10.65 -1.70
N ASP A 56 13.86 10.94 -0.62
CA ASP A 56 14.35 11.72 0.50
C ASP A 56 15.07 10.74 1.42
N VAL A 57 16.27 10.38 0.96
CA VAL A 57 17.18 9.46 1.63
C VAL A 57 17.48 9.94 3.05
N GLU A 58 17.50 11.25 3.27
CA GLU A 58 17.74 11.85 4.60
C GLU A 58 16.56 11.63 5.54
N ALA A 59 15.32 11.85 5.08
CA ALA A 59 14.13 11.60 5.87
C ALA A 59 13.97 10.12 6.24
N GLN A 60 14.24 9.21 5.29
CA GLN A 60 14.20 7.75 5.52
C GLN A 60 15.28 7.30 6.50
N THR A 61 16.52 7.76 6.32
CA THR A 61 17.65 7.45 7.21
C THR A 61 17.37 7.94 8.63
N SER A 62 16.86 9.16 8.76
CA SER A 62 16.50 9.75 10.05
C SER A 62 15.35 9.05 10.75
N ALA A 63 14.38 8.49 10.00
CA ALA A 63 13.29 7.68 10.55
C ALA A 63 13.80 6.30 11.01
N CYS A 64 14.67 5.66 10.21
CA CYS A 64 15.29 4.38 10.54
C CYS A 64 16.13 4.47 11.83
N LEU A 65 17.00 5.49 11.93
CA LEU A 65 17.83 5.71 13.12
C LEU A 65 16.99 5.96 14.38
N ARG A 66 15.87 6.68 14.26
CA ARG A 66 14.92 6.86 15.37
C ARG A 66 14.28 5.54 15.78
N SER A 67 13.85 4.71 14.82
CA SER A 67 13.27 3.39 15.12
C SER A 67 14.26 2.46 15.81
N ILE A 68 15.54 2.46 15.41
CA ILE A 68 16.58 1.64 16.06
C ILE A 68 16.78 2.10 17.50
N ARG A 69 16.88 3.41 17.73
CA ARG A 69 17.02 3.97 19.08
C ARG A 69 15.83 3.60 19.98
N ASP A 70 14.61 3.67 19.45
CA ASP A 70 13.40 3.38 20.23
C ASP A 70 13.25 1.87 20.54
N GLN A 71 13.96 0.98 19.85
CA GLN A 71 14.02 -0.46 20.17
C GLN A 71 15.13 -0.83 21.17
N LEU A 72 16.12 0.05 21.36
CA LEU A 72 17.24 -0.16 22.26
C LEU A 72 17.00 0.43 23.67
N ASN A 73 15.94 1.22 23.85
CA ASN A 73 15.47 1.76 25.12
C ASN A 73 14.25 0.98 25.63
#